data_AF-A0A946UTH1-F1
#
_entry.id   AF-A0A946UTH1-F1
#
_cell.length_a   1.000
_cell.length_b   1.000
_cell.length_c   1.000
_cell.angle_alpha   90.00
_cell.angle_beta   90.00
_cell.angle_gamma   90.00
#
_symmetry.space_group_name_H-M   'P 1'
#
loop_
_entity.id
_entity.type
_entity.pdbx_description
1 polymer ?
#
loop_
_entity_poly.entity_id
_entity_poly.type
_entity_poly.pdbx_seq_one_letter_code
_entity_poly.pdbx_strand_id
1 'polypeptide(L)'
;MSLYYLQKFLYVLNRDESVQQEFREDPDGLLAQFNLDDEERMALNDGDIGLLYVLGVNGQILMHYAAFLGIEWFDYLEQMRAGIDEHGPVRAGVYAMTGGGDSFTEEEKKQ
;
A
#
# COMPACT_ATOMS: atom_id res chain seq x y z
N MET A 1 3.02 14.04 -6.37
CA MET A 1 2.70 14.70 -5.08
C MET A 1 1.69 13.89 -4.25
N SER A 2 0.89 13.00 -4.85
CA SER A 2 -0.09 12.15 -4.15
C SER A 2 0.52 11.02 -3.29
N LEU A 3 1.50 10.28 -3.82
CA LEU A 3 2.19 9.19 -3.07
C LEU A 3 2.75 9.61 -1.70
N TYR A 4 3.21 10.85 -1.54
CA TYR A 4 3.65 11.36 -0.24
C TYR A 4 2.51 11.34 0.79
N TYR A 5 1.32 11.85 0.41
CA TYR A 5 0.15 11.90 1.29
C TYR A 5 -0.38 10.50 1.58
N LEU A 6 -0.38 9.59 0.59
CA LEU A 6 -0.75 8.19 0.79
C LEU A 6 0.15 7.50 1.84
N GLN A 7 1.47 7.59 1.67
CA GLN A 7 2.40 7.02 2.64
C GLN A 7 2.34 7.72 4.00
N LYS A 8 2.11 9.05 4.02
CA LYS A 8 1.95 9.81 5.27
C LYS A 8 0.71 9.36 6.04
N PHE A 9 -0.42 9.18 5.36
CA PHE A 9 -1.64 8.66 5.96
C PHE A 9 -1.38 7.30 6.60
N LEU A 10 -0.85 6.34 5.83
CA LEU A 10 -0.56 5.00 6.34
C LEU A 10 0.44 5.03 7.51
N TYR A 11 1.47 5.88 7.44
CA TYR A 11 2.42 6.07 8.54
C TYR A 11 1.74 6.54 9.84
N VAL A 12 0.78 7.47 9.75
CA VAL A 12 0.02 7.96 10.91
C VAL A 12 -0.94 6.88 11.42
N LEU A 13 -1.71 6.25 10.53
CA LEU A 13 -2.65 5.18 10.85
C LEU A 13 -1.96 4.02 11.60
N ASN A 14 -0.77 3.62 11.14
CA ASN A 14 0.00 2.53 11.74
C ASN A 14 0.52 2.83 13.15
N ARG A 15 0.41 4.06 13.65
CA ARG A 15 1.04 4.50 14.90
C ARG A 15 0.09 5.13 15.91
N ASP A 16 -1.08 5.59 15.47
CA ASP A 16 -2.00 6.35 16.31
C ASP A 16 -3.35 5.62 16.43
N GLU A 17 -3.66 5.16 17.63
CA GLU A 17 -4.91 4.45 17.93
C GLU A 17 -6.15 5.32 17.70
N SER A 18 -6.05 6.64 17.87
CA SER A 18 -7.17 7.56 17.61
C SER A 18 -7.48 7.64 16.12
N VAL A 19 -6.45 7.68 15.28
CA VAL A 19 -6.60 7.67 13.81
C VAL A 19 -7.12 6.32 13.33
N GLN A 20 -6.70 5.22 13.97
CA GLN A 20 -7.27 3.90 13.71
C GLN A 20 -8.75 3.81 14.06
N GLN A 21 -9.17 4.40 15.18
CA GLN A 21 -10.57 4.45 15.56
C GLN A 21 -11.38 5.29 14.55
N GLU A 22 -10.89 6.49 14.23
CA GLU A 22 -11.54 7.38 13.26
C GLU A 22 -11.64 6.70 11.87
N PHE A 23 -10.60 6.01 11.43
CA PHE A 23 -10.63 5.27 10.16
C PHE A 23 -11.67 4.15 10.13
N ARG A 24 -11.96 3.50 11.28
CA ARG A 24 -13.02 2.49 11.38
C ARG A 24 -14.43 3.11 11.43
N GLU A 25 -14.56 4.33 11.93
CA GLU A 25 -15.85 5.00 12.14
C GLU A 25 -16.28 5.85 10.94
N ASP A 26 -15.35 6.62 10.36
CA ASP A 26 -15.58 7.53 9.22
C ASP A 26 -14.32 7.59 8.33
N PRO A 27 -14.06 6.54 7.52
CA PRO A 27 -12.88 6.50 6.66
C PRO A 27 -12.91 7.64 5.62
N ASP A 28 -14.06 7.95 5.02
CA ASP A 28 -14.16 8.98 3.99
C ASP A 28 -13.86 10.37 4.55
N GLY A 29 -14.39 10.70 5.73
CA GLY A 29 -14.12 11.96 6.43
C GLY A 29 -12.65 12.11 6.81
N LEU A 30 -12.02 11.04 7.29
CA LEU A 30 -10.59 11.04 7.62
C LEU A 30 -9.71 11.19 6.37
N LEU A 31 -9.98 10.41 5.32
CA LEU A 31 -9.21 10.48 4.08
C LEU A 31 -9.37 11.82 3.37
N ALA A 32 -10.49 12.53 3.53
CA ALA A 32 -10.70 13.88 3.00
C ALA A 32 -9.69 14.92 3.55
N GLN A 33 -9.04 14.63 4.69
CA GLN A 33 -8.01 15.49 5.29
C GLN A 33 -6.65 15.39 4.55
N PHE A 34 -6.50 14.40 3.66
CA PHE A 34 -5.28 14.16 2.89
C PHE A 34 -5.51 14.48 1.41
N ASN A 35 -4.47 15.01 0.74
CA ASN A 35 -4.51 15.28 -0.69
C ASN A 35 -4.25 13.99 -1.49
N LEU A 36 -5.27 13.11 -1.46
CA LEU A 36 -5.34 11.84 -2.17
C LEU A 36 -6.28 11.96 -3.37
N ASP A 37 -5.94 11.30 -4.47
CA ASP A 37 -6.84 11.13 -5.62
C ASP A 37 -7.86 10.00 -5.38
N ASP A 38 -8.77 9.81 -6.34
CA ASP A 38 -9.86 8.85 -6.21
C ASP A 38 -9.35 7.39 -6.20
N GLU A 39 -8.30 7.08 -6.97
CA GLU A 39 -7.70 5.73 -7.03
C GLU A 39 -7.05 5.37 -5.69
N GLU A 40 -6.31 6.30 -5.10
CA GLU A 40 -5.70 6.14 -3.77
C GLU A 40 -6.74 5.99 -2.66
N ARG A 41 -7.82 6.77 -2.70
CA ARG A 41 -8.92 6.67 -1.73
C ARG A 41 -9.61 5.33 -1.80
N MET A 42 -9.94 4.88 -3.02
CA MET A 42 -10.53 3.56 -3.24
C MET A 42 -9.63 2.44 -2.73
N ALA A 43 -8.33 2.48 -3.06
CA ALA A 43 -7.37 1.48 -2.62
C ALA A 43 -7.29 1.37 -1.08
N LEU A 44 -7.37 2.50 -0.36
CA LEU A 44 -7.41 2.52 1.10
C LEU A 44 -8.74 2.04 1.68
N ASN A 45 -9.88 2.41 1.07
CA ASN A 45 -11.20 1.99 1.54
C ASN A 45 -11.43 0.49 1.34
N ASP A 46 -10.98 -0.05 0.21
CA ASP A 46 -11.13 -1.47 -0.12
C ASP A 46 -10.05 -2.35 0.54
N GLY A 47 -9.01 -1.73 1.10
CA GLY A 47 -7.85 -2.44 1.65
C GLY A 47 -7.05 -3.17 0.59
N ASP A 48 -7.00 -2.67 -0.65
CA ASP A 48 -6.33 -3.31 -1.77
C ASP A 48 -4.80 -3.17 -1.64
N ILE A 49 -4.18 -4.17 -1.00
CA ILE A 49 -2.74 -4.27 -0.81
C ILE A 49 -1.99 -4.26 -2.16
N GLY A 50 -2.55 -4.92 -3.17
CA GLY A 50 -1.94 -5.03 -4.49
C GLY A 50 -1.85 -3.66 -5.18
N LEU A 51 -2.97 -2.94 -5.23
CA LEU A 51 -3.04 -1.61 -5.81
C LEU A 51 -2.18 -0.61 -5.03
N LEU A 52 -2.24 -0.61 -3.69
CA LEU A 52 -1.39 0.26 -2.85
C LEU A 52 0.10 0.03 -3.12
N TYR A 53 0.51 -1.23 -3.33
CA TYR A 53 1.88 -1.54 -3.71
C TYR A 53 2.22 -1.01 -5.11
N VAL A 54 1.36 -1.24 -6.10
CA VAL A 54 1.55 -0.76 -7.48
C VAL A 54 1.59 0.78 -7.56
N LEU A 55 0.82 1.49 -6.73
CA LEU A 55 0.89 2.94 -6.60
C LEU A 55 2.23 3.45 -6.02
N GLY A 56 3.03 2.56 -5.44
CA GLY A 56 4.40 2.83 -5.00
C GLY A 56 4.57 2.98 -3.49
N VAL A 57 3.59 2.56 -2.69
CA VAL A 57 3.72 2.55 -1.23
C VAL A 57 4.88 1.66 -0.81
N ASN A 58 5.73 2.15 0.09
CA ASN A 58 6.81 1.37 0.66
C ASN A 58 6.29 0.11 1.39
N GLY A 59 6.84 -1.06 1.06
CA GLY A 59 6.41 -2.34 1.62
C GLY A 59 6.51 -2.46 3.15
N GLN A 60 7.38 -1.71 3.83
CA GLN A 60 7.41 -1.71 5.30
C GLN A 60 6.21 -0.98 5.90
N ILE A 61 5.80 0.14 5.30
CA ILE A 61 4.60 0.88 5.71
C ILE A 61 3.36 0.03 5.40
N LEU A 62 3.34 -0.58 4.22
CA LEU A 62 2.22 -1.40 3.77
C LEU A 62 2.05 -2.68 4.61
N MET A 63 3.15 -3.32 5.03
CA MET A 63 3.11 -4.47 5.94
C MET A 63 2.35 -4.16 7.24
N HIS A 64 2.61 -3.01 7.87
CA HIS A 64 1.91 -2.63 9.10
C HIS A 64 0.42 -2.36 8.87
N TYR A 65 0.07 -1.82 7.69
CA TYR A 65 -1.33 -1.63 7.32
C TYR A 65 -2.04 -2.97 7.05
N ALA A 66 -1.38 -3.91 6.38
CA ALA A 66 -1.90 -5.27 6.20
C ALA A 66 -2.15 -5.95 7.57
N ALA A 67 -1.22 -5.79 8.52
CA ALA A 67 -1.42 -6.27 9.89
C ALA A 67 -2.61 -5.60 10.60
N PHE A 68 -2.81 -4.29 10.37
CA PHE A 68 -4.00 -3.56 10.87
C PHE A 68 -5.31 -4.13 10.29
N LEU A 69 -5.31 -4.56 9.02
CA LEU A 69 -6.45 -5.23 8.38
C LEU A 69 -6.61 -6.71 8.79
N GLY A 70 -5.67 -7.26 9.56
CA GLY A 70 -5.68 -8.68 9.96
C GLY A 70 -5.22 -9.64 8.86
N ILE A 71 -4.45 -9.15 7.89
CA ILE A 71 -3.89 -9.96 6.80
C ILE A 71 -2.58 -10.61 7.28
N GLU A 72 -2.48 -11.93 7.11
CA GLU A 72 -1.29 -12.70 7.48
C GLU A 72 -0.13 -12.46 6.51
N TRP A 73 1.10 -12.72 6.98
CA TRP A 73 2.32 -12.42 6.23
C TRP A 73 2.37 -13.02 4.82
N PHE A 74 1.99 -14.30 4.67
CA PHE A 74 2.02 -14.95 3.37
C PHE A 74 0.95 -14.42 2.42
N ASP A 75 -0.24 -14.12 2.95
CA ASP A 75 -1.34 -13.53 2.18
C ASP A 75 -0.98 -12.11 1.72
N TYR A 76 -0.31 -11.33 2.57
CA TYR A 76 0.22 -10.01 2.21
C TYR A 76 1.17 -10.09 1.01
N LEU A 77 2.15 -11.00 1.05
CA LEU A 77 3.08 -11.20 -0.06
C LEU A 77 2.38 -11.68 -1.33
N GLU A 78 1.37 -12.54 -1.21
CA GLU A 78 0.56 -13.00 -2.34
C GLU A 78 -0.25 -11.87 -2.97
N GLN A 79 -0.92 -11.04 -2.15
CA GLN A 79 -1.68 -9.89 -2.64
C GLN A 79 -0.79 -8.86 -3.35
N MET A 80 0.43 -8.62 -2.86
CA MET A 80 1.39 -7.75 -3.56
C MET A 80 1.74 -8.29 -4.96
N ARG A 81 1.97 -9.61 -5.08
CA ARG A 81 2.26 -10.26 -6.36
C ARG A 81 1.06 -10.20 -7.30
N ALA A 82 -0.12 -10.56 -6.80
CA ALA A 82 -1.36 -10.50 -7.56
C ALA A 82 -1.67 -9.07 -8.05
N GLY A 83 -1.36 -8.06 -7.23
CA GLY A 83 -1.50 -6.67 -7.61
C GLY A 83 -0.67 -6.26 -8.83
N ILE A 84 0.55 -6.81 -8.99
CA ILE A 84 1.36 -6.55 -10.19
C ILE A 84 0.70 -7.18 -11.43
N ASP A 85 0.16 -8.38 -11.29
CA ASP A 85 -0.51 -9.10 -12.39
C ASP A 85 -1.83 -8.39 -12.80
N GLU A 86 -2.54 -7.80 -11.84
CA GLU A 86 -3.84 -7.14 -12.05
C GLU A 86 -3.72 -5.66 -12.45
N HIS A 87 -2.91 -4.88 -11.71
CA HIS A 87 -2.83 -3.42 -11.84
C HIS A 87 -1.61 -2.93 -12.62
N GLY A 88 -0.70 -3.85 -12.98
CA GLY A 88 0.50 -3.60 -13.76
C GLY A 88 1.75 -3.31 -12.92
N PRO A 89 2.85 -2.84 -13.56
CA PRO A 89 4.11 -2.61 -12.87
C PRO A 89 4.00 -1.50 -11.82
N VAL A 90 4.82 -1.59 -10.77
CA VAL A 90 4.90 -0.55 -9.74
C VAL A 90 5.29 0.79 -10.38
N ARG A 91 4.45 1.80 -10.17
CA ARG A 91 4.43 3.07 -10.91
C ARG A 91 5.38 4.12 -10.32
N ALA A 92 5.66 4.04 -9.02
CA ALA A 92 6.42 5.04 -8.29
C ALA A 92 7.12 4.46 -7.04
N GLY A 93 7.90 5.29 -6.35
CA GLY A 93 8.61 4.91 -5.13
C GLY A 93 9.87 4.07 -5.40
N VAL A 94 10.36 3.42 -4.34
CA VAL A 94 11.64 2.67 -4.36
C VAL A 94 11.56 1.42 -5.25
N TYR A 95 10.36 0.87 -5.43
CA TYR A 95 10.11 -0.32 -6.22
C TYR A 95 9.65 -0.01 -7.65
N ALA A 96 9.73 1.24 -8.10
CA ALA A 96 9.26 1.63 -9.43
C ALA A 96 9.95 0.79 -10.53
N MET A 97 9.16 0.06 -11.31
CA MET A 97 9.65 -0.81 -12.38
C MET A 97 9.79 -0.01 -13.67
N THR A 98 10.76 0.91 -13.71
CA THR A 98 11.13 1.61 -14.96
C THR A 98 11.91 0.65 -15.85
N GLY A 99 11.47 0.43 -17.09
CA GLY A 99 11.91 -0.62 -18.04
C GLY A 99 13.38 -0.61 -18.47
N GLY A 100 14.30 -0.67 -17.51
CA GLY A 100 15.74 -0.89 -17.66
C GLY A 100 16.16 -2.19 -17.00
N GLY A 101 15.34 -3.25 -17.13
CA GLY A 101 15.82 -4.62 -17.26
C GLY A 101 16.67 -5.27 -16.17
N ASP A 102 16.81 -4.73 -14.96
CA ASP A 102 17.34 -5.48 -13.83
C ASP A 102 16.31 -5.51 -12.70
N SER A 103 15.67 -6.66 -12.54
CA SER A 103 14.94 -7.01 -11.32
C SER A 103 15.95 -7.08 -10.18
N PHE A 104 15.91 -6.15 -9.23
CA PHE A 104 16.67 -6.26 -7.98
C PHE A 104 16.01 -7.21 -6.97
N THR A 105 14.89 -7.82 -7.35
CA THR A 105 14.14 -8.80 -6.58
C THR A 105 14.27 -10.17 -7.25
N GLU A 106 15.49 -10.72 -7.28
CA GLU A 106 15.62 -12.17 -7.27
C GLU A 106 15.27 -12.63 -5.86
N GLU A 107 13.99 -12.96 -5.61
CA GLU A 107 13.66 -13.79 -4.47
C GLU A 107 14.42 -15.12 -4.67
N GLU A 108 15.50 -15.31 -3.89
CA GLU A 108 16.25 -16.56 -3.85
C GLU A 108 15.28 -17.72 -3.64
N LYS A 109 14.99 -18.47 -4.70
CA LYS A 109 14.51 -19.84 -4.56
C LYS A 109 15.62 -20.65 -3.88
N LYS A 110 15.60 -20.68 -2.55
CA LYS A 110 16.36 -21.69 -1.80
C LYS A 110 15.69 -23.04 -2.02
N GLN A 111 16.50 -23.94 -2.56
CA GLN A 111 16.26 -25.38 -2.80
C GLN A 111 15.89 -26.11 -1.52
#